data_AF-A0A838JD61-F1
#
_entry.id   AF-A0A838JD61-F1
#
_cell.length_a   1.000
_cell.length_b   1.000
_cell.length_c   1.000
_cell.angle_alpha   90.00
_cell.angle_beta   90.00
_cell.angle_gamma   90.00
#
_symmetry.space_group_name_H-M   'P 1'
#
loop_
_entity.id
_entity.type
_entity.pdbx_description
1 polymer ?
#
loop_
_entity_poly.entity_id
_entity_poly.type
_entity_poly.pdbx_seq_one_letter_code
_entity_poly.pdbx_strand_id
1 'polypeptide(L)'
;MKRLLLPFTHGIDEKAIDNVLRFAKASNVTLVALALMSAPDQSYREFLRPEHVEQATDFLETIAARATMYGISVEQHEAFTLDVPSTILT
;
A
#
# COMPACT_ATOMS: atom_id res chain seq x y z
N MET A 1 13.55 -13.03 8.57
CA MET A 1 12.29 -13.06 7.78
C MET A 1 12.37 -11.93 6.76
N LYS A 2 12.18 -12.19 5.46
CA LYS A 2 12.27 -11.14 4.42
C LYS A 2 10.89 -10.57 4.15
N ARG A 3 10.81 -9.25 4.02
CA ARG A 3 9.58 -8.49 3.73
C ARG A 3 9.76 -7.73 2.41
N LEU A 4 8.68 -7.59 1.66
CA LEU A 4 8.64 -6.81 0.42
C LEU A 4 7.67 -5.66 0.60
N LEU A 5 8.13 -4.43 0.41
CA LEU A 5 7.29 -3.23 0.50
C LEU A 5 6.66 -2.93 -0.86
N LEU A 6 5.35 -2.68 -0.87
CA LEU A 6 4.61 -2.15 -1.99
C LEU A 6 4.00 -0.80 -1.58
N PRO A 7 4.67 0.32 -1.88
CA PRO A 7 4.14 1.64 -1.62
C PRO A 7 3.09 2.02 -2.67
N PHE A 8 2.01 2.65 -2.21
CA PHE A 8 0.96 3.23 -3.03
C PHE A 8 0.76 4.69 -2.64
N THR A 9 0.71 5.57 -3.64
CA THR A 9 0.49 7.01 -3.45
C THR A 9 -0.75 7.52 -4.17
N HIS A 10 -1.07 6.94 -5.33
CA HIS A 10 -2.29 7.17 -6.12
C HIS A 10 -2.28 6.22 -7.33
N GLY A 11 -3.43 6.08 -8.01
CA GLY A 11 -3.52 5.42 -9.32
C GLY A 11 -3.18 3.94 -9.27
N ILE A 12 -4.17 3.11 -8.94
CA ILE A 12 -4.01 1.66 -8.80
C ILE A 12 -3.62 1.04 -10.15
N ASP A 13 -2.45 0.41 -10.21
CA ASP A 13 -2.02 -0.42 -11.34
C ASP A 13 -2.19 -1.90 -11.01
N GLU A 14 -3.27 -2.50 -11.52
CA GLU A 14 -3.59 -3.90 -11.28
C GLU A 14 -2.52 -4.87 -11.78
N LYS A 15 -1.80 -4.53 -12.86
CA LYS A 15 -0.74 -5.42 -13.38
C LYS A 15 0.48 -5.38 -12.47
N ALA A 16 0.82 -4.21 -11.93
CA ALA A 16 1.87 -4.08 -10.94
C ALA A 16 1.53 -4.89 -9.67
N ILE A 17 0.27 -4.82 -9.23
CA ILE A 17 -0.25 -5.62 -8.11
C ILE A 17 -0.14 -7.12 -8.38
N ASP A 18 -0.59 -7.61 -9.53
CA ASP A 18 -0.49 -9.04 -9.83
C ASP A 18 0.96 -9.53 -9.88
N ASN A 19 1.85 -8.73 -10.45
CA ASN A 19 3.27 -9.07 -10.54
C ASN A 19 3.92 -9.12 -9.15
N VAL A 20 3.64 -8.16 -8.27
CA VAL A 20 4.25 -8.14 -6.93
C VAL A 20 3.72 -9.26 -6.04
N LEU A 21 2.43 -9.61 -6.15
CA LEU A 21 1.83 -10.75 -5.44
C LEU A 21 2.46 -12.07 -5.88
N ARG A 22 2.63 -12.27 -7.20
CA ARG A 22 3.31 -13.46 -7.75
C ARG A 22 4.77 -13.54 -7.30
N PHE A 23 5.47 -12.41 -7.32
CA PHE A 23 6.86 -12.34 -6.85
C PHE A 23 6.97 -12.65 -5.35
N ALA A 24 6.08 -12.10 -4.52
CA ALA A 24 6.06 -12.36 -3.09
C ALA A 24 5.82 -13.85 -2.80
N LYS A 25 4.87 -14.48 -3.51
CA LYS A 25 4.61 -15.91 -3.45
C LYS A 25 5.84 -16.74 -3.83
N ALA A 26 6.42 -16.48 -4.99
CA ALA A 26 7.57 -17.22 -5.50
C ALA A 26 8.80 -17.08 -4.59
N SER A 27 8.96 -15.93 -3.94
CA SER A 27 10.07 -15.63 -3.04
C SER A 27 9.81 -16.03 -1.59
N ASN A 28 8.60 -16.53 -1.27
CA ASN A 28 8.13 -16.86 0.08
C ASN A 28 8.39 -15.71 1.09
N VAL A 29 8.01 -14.49 0.72
CA VAL A 29 8.16 -13.29 1.56
C VAL A 29 6.79 -12.71 1.92
N THR A 30 6.71 -12.06 3.08
CA THR A 30 5.52 -11.29 3.45
C THR A 30 5.49 -10.00 2.66
N LEU A 31 4.35 -9.71 2.02
CA LEU A 31 4.12 -8.45 1.34
C LEU A 31 3.58 -7.41 2.33
N VAL A 32 4.19 -6.24 2.37
CA VAL A 32 3.78 -5.09 3.16
C VAL A 32 3.19 -4.07 2.20
N ALA A 33 1.86 -3.93 2.20
CA ALA A 33 1.16 -2.94 1.42
C ALA A 33 1.06 -1.63 2.21
N LEU A 34 1.71 -0.58 1.71
CA LEU A 34 1.78 0.72 2.37
C LEU A 34 1.01 1.74 1.55
N ALA A 35 -0.14 2.17 2.05
CA ALA A 35 -0.92 3.26 1.48
C ALA A 35 -0.46 4.60 2.09
N LEU A 36 0.13 5.44 1.24
CA LEU A 36 0.61 6.78 1.60
C LEU A 36 -0.43 7.81 1.20
N MET A 37 -1.03 8.44 2.19
CA MET A 37 -1.98 9.53 2.00
C MET A 37 -1.25 10.86 2.21
N SER A 38 -1.10 11.63 1.12
CA SER A 38 -0.48 12.95 1.21
C SER A 38 -1.45 13.93 1.87
N ALA A 39 -1.06 14.40 3.05
CA ALA A 39 -1.74 15.50 3.74
C ALA A 39 -0.86 16.75 3.61
N PRO A 40 -1.43 17.95 3.44
CA PRO A 40 -0.68 19.21 3.40
C PRO A 40 -0.10 19.61 4.78
N ASP A 41 -0.57 18.99 5.86
CA ASP A 41 0.03 19.04 7.20
C ASP A 41 -0.29 17.71 7.93
N GLN A 42 0.70 17.10 8.61
CA GLN A 42 0.52 15.88 9.41
C GLN A 42 -0.52 16.03 10.52
N SER A 43 -0.76 17.26 10.97
CA SER A 43 -1.67 17.59 12.07
C SER A 43 -3.14 17.58 11.66
N TYR A 44 -3.42 17.65 10.35
CA TYR A 44 -4.77 17.90 9.85
C TYR A 44 -5.23 16.79 8.89
N ARG A 45 -5.58 15.64 9.47
CA ARG A 45 -6.32 14.57 8.76
C ARG A 45 -7.62 15.10 8.13
N GLU A 46 -8.19 16.17 8.68
CA GLU A 46 -9.38 16.84 8.17
C GLU A 46 -9.21 17.54 6.81
N PHE A 47 -7.97 17.77 6.35
CA PHE A 47 -7.70 18.30 5.00
C PHE A 47 -7.34 17.22 3.99
N LEU A 48 -7.37 15.94 4.38
CA LEU A 48 -7.29 14.86 3.40
C LEU A 48 -8.52 14.91 2.52
N ARG A 49 -8.27 14.98 1.22
CA ARG A 49 -9.36 14.87 0.25
C ARG A 49 -9.96 13.47 0.39
N PRO A 50 -11.30 13.35 0.53
CA PRO A 50 -11.96 12.05 0.65
C PRO A 50 -11.57 11.08 -0.46
N GLU A 51 -11.39 11.58 -1.68
CA GLU A 51 -10.92 10.82 -2.86
C GLU A 51 -9.58 10.09 -2.63
N HIS A 52 -8.64 10.66 -1.88
CA HIS A 52 -7.36 10.00 -1.59
C HIS A 52 -7.52 8.90 -0.54
N VAL A 53 -8.43 9.08 0.42
CA VAL A 53 -8.75 8.08 1.44
C VAL A 53 -9.46 6.89 0.81
N GLU A 54 -10.42 7.15 -0.08
CA GLU A 54 -11.11 6.12 -0.86
C GLU A 54 -10.13 5.34 -1.72
N GLN A 55 -9.24 6.01 -2.47
CA GLN A 55 -8.24 5.32 -3.27
C GLN A 55 -7.25 4.48 -2.45
N ALA A 56 -6.84 4.96 -1.28
CA ALA A 56 -6.00 4.20 -0.36
C ALA A 56 -6.71 2.94 0.15
N THR A 57 -8.00 3.07 0.47
CA THR A 57 -8.86 1.97 0.93
C THR A 57 -9.03 0.93 -0.19
N ASP A 58 -9.42 1.36 -1.40
CA ASP A 58 -9.57 0.51 -2.57
C ASP A 58 -8.29 -0.27 -2.89
N PHE A 59 -7.13 0.38 -2.77
CA PHE A 59 -5.84 -0.27 -2.95
C PHE A 59 -5.62 -1.38 -1.92
N LEU A 60 -5.81 -1.10 -0.63
CA LEU A 60 -5.59 -2.08 0.44
C LEU A 60 -6.55 -3.26 0.32
N GLU A 61 -7.84 -3.00 0.07
CA GLU A 61 -8.86 -4.04 -0.13
C GLU A 61 -8.54 -4.92 -1.34
N THR A 62 -8.14 -4.32 -2.46
CA THR A 62 -7.73 -5.04 -3.67
C THR A 62 -6.56 -5.98 -3.38
N ILE A 63 -5.55 -5.50 -2.63
CA ILE A 63 -4.41 -6.31 -2.24
C ILE A 63 -4.84 -7.47 -1.35
N ALA A 64 -5.65 -7.23 -0.30
CA ALA A 64 -6.10 -8.29 0.60
C ALA A 64 -6.91 -9.37 -0.11
N ALA A 65 -7.84 -8.97 -0.99
CA ALA A 65 -8.65 -9.89 -1.77
C ALA A 65 -7.77 -10.77 -2.66
N ARG A 66 -6.85 -10.17 -3.43
CA ARG A 66 -5.95 -10.93 -4.31
C ARG A 66 -4.96 -11.78 -3.52
N ALA A 67 -4.42 -11.27 -2.41
CA ALA A 67 -3.52 -12.04 -1.55
C ALA A 67 -4.17 -13.31 -1.01
N THR A 68 -5.45 -13.21 -0.63
CA THR A 68 -6.27 -14.37 -0.23
C THR A 68 -6.38 -15.38 -1.38
N MET A 69 -6.66 -14.92 -2.60
CA MET A 69 -6.73 -15.79 -3.79
C MET A 69 -5.39 -16.48 -4.10
N TYR A 70 -4.27 -15.79 -3.89
CA TYR A 70 -2.93 -16.34 -4.15
C TYR A 70 -2.37 -17.16 -2.98
N GLY A 71 -2.99 -17.10 -1.79
CA GLY A 71 -2.56 -17.79 -0.58
C GLY A 71 -1.28 -17.20 0.03
N ILE A 72 -1.13 -15.87 0.02
CA ILE A 72 0.05 -15.18 0.57
C ILE A 72 -0.30 -14.36 1.81
N SER A 73 0.68 -14.18 2.70
CA SER A 73 0.56 -13.28 3.84
C SER A 73 0.79 -11.83 3.42
N VAL A 74 -0.13 -10.95 3.79
CA VAL A 74 -0.03 -9.50 3.61
C VAL A 74 -0.16 -8.79 4.94
N GLU A 75 0.65 -7.75 5.12
CA GLU A 75 0.48 -6.73 6.15
C GLU A 75 0.04 -5.43 5.48
N GLN A 76 -1.00 -4.80 6.01
CA GLN A 76 -1.54 -3.54 5.48
C GLN A 76 -1.17 -2.40 6.44
N HIS A 77 -0.65 -1.31 5.89
CA HIS A 77 -0.28 -0.13 6.63
C HIS A 77 -0.78 1.13 5.93
N GLU A 78 -1.35 2.04 6.70
CA GLU A 78 -1.68 3.38 6.27
C GLU A 78 -0.73 4.36 6.94
N ALA A 79 -0.22 5.31 6.16
CA ALA A 79 0.61 6.39 6.70
C ALA A 79 0.23 7.72 6.06
N PHE A 80 0.12 8.74 6.91
CA PHE A 80 -0.08 10.13 6.51
C PHE A 80 1.27 10.80 6.38
N THR A 81 1.52 11.44 5.24
CA THR A 81 2.84 12.04 5.00
C THR A 81 2.79 13.37 4.25
N LEU A 82 3.74 14.22 4.60
CA LEU A 82 4.09 15.45 3.88
C LEU A 82 5.17 15.19 2.81
N ASP A 83 5.89 14.07 2.94
CA ASP A 83 7.07 13.72 2.17
C ASP A 83 7.09 12.20 1.92
N VAL A 84 6.55 11.83 0.76
CA VAL A 84 6.46 10.45 0.28
C VAL A 84 7.84 9.77 0.22
N PRO A 85 8.88 10.34 -0.43
CA PRO A 85 10.22 9.77 -0.43
C PRO A 85 10.77 9.44 0.96
N SER A 86 10.69 10.39 1.90
CA SER A 86 11.22 10.19 3.25
C SER A 86 10.48 9.09 4.02
N THR A 87 9.19 8.91 3.74
CA THR A 87 8.35 7.90 4.42
C THR A 87 8.62 6.48 3.94
N ILE A 88 9.10 6.31 2.71
CA ILE A 88 9.46 4.99 2.15
C ILE A 88 10.85 4.55 2.62
N LEU A 89 11.73 5.51 2.94
CA LEU A 89 13.13 5.26 3.30
C LEU A 89 13.37 5.04 4.80
N THR A 90 12.34 5.20 5.64
CA THR A 90 12.42 5.07 7.11
C THR A 90 11.94 3.71 7.57
#